data_AF-A0AAU3PIB0-F1
#
_entry.id   AF-A0AAU3PIB0-F1
#
_cell.length_a   1.000
_cell.length_b   1.000
_cell.length_c   1.000
_cell.angle_alpha   90.00
_cell.angle_beta   90.00
_cell.angle_gamma   90.00
#
_symmetry.space_group_name_H-M   'P 1'
#
loop_
_entity.id
_entity.type
_entity.pdbx_description
1 polymer ?
#
loop_
_entity_poly.entity_id
_entity_poly.type
_entity_poly.pdbx_seq_one_letter_code
_entity_poly.pdbx_strand_id
1 'polypeptide(L)'
;MAIGIDLGVKTLAVMADSAKEIREVANPRHLDTALKQLRHASRTVSRRQGPDRRMGHKPSKRWEKANAARNRVHHRVANLRADALHKLTTSIAAEYGTVVVEDLNVAGMLRNRRLARRIADAGFGEIRRQLEYKTRQRHATRLVVADRWYPSSKTCSECGAVKAKLPLHVRTYICDACGLVIDRDENAALNLAALAAAAVTGTGVAGDQDTAPAASKPRGADRKTRATRPGRTARTGRAGGATLPHQWQTETRDRPQAEAFTLWRRDGPSGPQCPEC
;
A
#
# COMPACT_ATOMS: atom_id res chain seq x y z
N MET A 1 -10.41 -3.58 29.04
CA MET A 1 -9.90 -4.51 28.01
C MET A 1 -9.15 -3.72 26.96
N ALA A 2 -8.05 -4.28 26.42
CA ALA A 2 -7.24 -3.65 25.38
C ALA A 2 -7.22 -4.50 24.10
N ILE A 3 -6.97 -3.87 22.96
CA ILE A 3 -6.83 -4.52 21.64
C ILE A 3 -5.57 -4.02 20.92
N GLY A 4 -4.78 -4.95 20.37
CA GLY A 4 -3.71 -4.66 19.41
C GLY A 4 -4.16 -4.97 17.98
N ILE A 5 -3.78 -4.13 17.01
CA ILE A 5 -4.26 -4.20 15.62
C ILE A 5 -3.08 -4.12 14.64
N ASP A 6 -2.80 -5.23 13.96
CA ASP A 6 -1.94 -5.25 12.75
C ASP A 6 -2.79 -4.98 11.50
N LEU A 7 -2.26 -4.24 10.52
CA LEU A 7 -2.98 -3.80 9.32
C LEU A 7 -2.37 -4.34 8.03
N GLY A 8 -3.20 -5.04 7.23
CA GLY A 8 -2.75 -5.83 6.10
C GLY A 8 -3.42 -5.51 4.75
N VAL A 9 -2.78 -6.00 3.67
CA VAL A 9 -3.35 -6.00 2.31
C VAL A 9 -3.99 -7.34 1.91
N LYS A 10 -3.78 -8.41 2.70
CA LYS A 10 -4.42 -9.72 2.50
C LYS A 10 -5.74 -9.70 3.27
N THR A 11 -5.64 -9.79 4.59
CA THR A 11 -6.62 -9.42 5.62
C THR A 11 -6.45 -7.92 5.91
N LEU A 12 -7.52 -7.17 6.19
CA LEU A 12 -7.46 -5.71 6.43
C LEU A 12 -6.87 -5.39 7.79
N ALA A 13 -7.34 -6.10 8.82
CA ALA A 13 -6.84 -6.01 10.18
C ALA A 13 -6.81 -7.40 10.81
N VAL A 14 -5.73 -7.73 11.51
CA VAL A 14 -5.68 -8.83 12.48
C VAL A 14 -5.67 -8.17 13.85
N MET A 15 -6.60 -8.56 14.70
CA MET A 15 -6.82 -7.95 16.01
C MET A 15 -6.66 -9.00 17.09
N ALA A 16 -5.93 -8.68 18.15
CA ALA A 16 -5.77 -9.54 19.32
C ALA A 16 -6.08 -8.75 20.59
N ASP A 17 -6.83 -9.32 21.52
CA ASP A 17 -7.18 -8.65 22.76
C ASP A 17 -6.25 -9.03 23.94
N SER A 18 -6.47 -8.41 25.10
CA SER A 18 -5.75 -8.71 26.33
C SER A 18 -6.01 -10.11 26.91
N ALA A 19 -7.02 -10.84 26.41
CA ALA A 19 -7.29 -12.25 26.74
C ALA A 19 -6.67 -13.24 25.74
N LYS A 20 -5.91 -12.72 24.74
CA LYS A 20 -5.35 -13.46 23.60
C LYS A 20 -6.40 -13.97 22.59
N GLU A 21 -7.63 -13.45 22.60
CA GLU A 21 -8.62 -13.77 21.55
C GLU A 21 -8.26 -13.06 20.23
N ILE A 22 -8.30 -13.81 19.12
CA ILE A 22 -7.93 -13.34 17.77
C ILE A 22 -9.18 -13.09 16.93
N ARG A 23 -9.22 -11.94 16.24
CA ARG A 23 -10.27 -11.57 15.29
C ARG A 23 -9.69 -11.00 14.00
N GLU A 24 -9.93 -11.69 12.89
CA GLU A 24 -9.61 -11.19 11.55
C GLU A 24 -10.72 -10.32 10.96
N VAL A 25 -10.33 -9.29 10.20
CA VAL A 25 -11.22 -8.46 9.38
C VAL A 25 -10.82 -8.59 7.92
N ALA A 26 -11.65 -9.24 7.11
CA ALA A 26 -11.38 -9.42 5.69
C ALA A 26 -11.22 -8.07 4.96
N ASN A 27 -10.31 -8.00 3.99
CA ASN A 27 -10.18 -6.81 3.12
C ASN A 27 -11.22 -6.87 1.99
N PRO A 28 -12.19 -5.93 1.91
CA PRO A 28 -13.27 -6.00 0.91
C PRO A 28 -12.82 -5.74 -0.53
N ARG A 29 -11.63 -5.15 -0.73
CA ARG A 29 -11.00 -4.85 -2.03
C ARG A 29 -11.95 -4.19 -3.05
N HIS A 30 -12.74 -3.22 -2.59
CA HIS A 30 -13.78 -2.57 -3.39
C HIS A 30 -13.25 -2.01 -4.73
N LEU A 31 -12.01 -1.53 -4.78
CA LEU A 31 -11.40 -1.08 -6.03
C LEU A 31 -11.14 -2.23 -7.00
N ASP A 32 -10.56 -3.35 -6.54
CA ASP A 32 -10.25 -4.50 -7.41
C ASP A 32 -11.54 -5.05 -8.06
N THR A 33 -12.66 -5.13 -7.32
CA THR A 33 -14.00 -5.48 -7.85
C THR A 33 -14.49 -4.48 -8.90
N ALA A 34 -14.26 -3.18 -8.72
CA ALA A 34 -14.68 -2.14 -9.65
C ALA A 34 -13.75 -1.96 -10.88
N LEU A 35 -12.55 -2.57 -10.90
CA LEU A 35 -11.53 -2.33 -11.95
C LEU A 35 -12.04 -2.60 -13.37
N LYS A 36 -12.86 -3.63 -13.57
CA LYS A 36 -13.44 -3.94 -14.90
C LYS A 36 -14.31 -2.77 -15.36
N GLN A 37 -15.26 -2.34 -14.53
CA GLN A 37 -16.17 -1.23 -14.83
C GLN A 37 -15.41 0.09 -15.04
N LEU A 38 -14.44 0.41 -14.17
CA LEU A 38 -13.58 1.59 -14.29
C LEU A 38 -12.78 1.59 -15.60
N ARG A 39 -12.26 0.44 -16.04
CA ARG A 39 -11.53 0.30 -17.31
C ARG A 39 -12.42 0.58 -18.52
N HIS A 40 -13.65 0.05 -18.53
CA HIS A 40 -14.62 0.33 -19.59
C HIS A 40 -15.04 1.81 -19.60
N ALA A 41 -15.40 2.38 -18.44
CA ALA A 41 -15.78 3.79 -18.33
C ALA A 41 -14.64 4.73 -18.76
N SER A 42 -13.40 4.45 -18.34
CA SER A 42 -12.22 5.24 -18.71
C SER A 42 -11.90 5.17 -20.20
N ARG A 43 -12.01 3.98 -20.82
CA ARG A 43 -11.89 3.82 -22.30
C ARG A 43 -12.98 4.60 -23.04
N THR A 44 -14.21 4.63 -22.53
CA THR A 44 -15.28 5.44 -23.13
C THR A 44 -14.98 6.93 -23.02
N VAL A 45 -14.49 7.41 -21.87
CA VAL A 45 -14.08 8.82 -21.68
C VAL A 45 -12.93 9.20 -22.63
N SER A 46 -11.90 8.37 -22.76
CA SER A 46 -10.72 8.66 -23.59
C SER A 46 -11.02 8.72 -25.10
N ARG A 47 -12.16 8.16 -25.54
CA ARG A 47 -12.62 8.19 -26.94
C ARG A 47 -13.55 9.37 -27.26
N ARG A 48 -13.76 10.31 -26.32
CA ARG A 48 -14.59 11.51 -26.53
C ARG A 48 -13.73 12.77 -26.42
N GLN A 49 -14.12 13.83 -27.12
CA GLN A 49 -13.49 15.14 -27.01
C GLN A 49 -13.72 15.72 -25.61
N GLY A 50 -12.67 15.68 -24.79
CA GLY A 50 -12.61 16.27 -23.46
C GLY A 50 -12.11 17.72 -23.49
N PRO A 51 -11.87 18.31 -22.30
CA PRO A 51 -11.34 19.67 -22.21
C PRO A 51 -9.86 19.71 -22.62
N ASP A 52 -9.49 20.63 -23.49
CA ASP A 52 -8.09 20.92 -23.82
C ASP A 52 -7.74 22.35 -23.37
N ARG A 53 -6.83 22.46 -22.39
CA ARG A 53 -6.37 23.75 -21.85
C ARG A 53 -5.39 24.48 -22.77
N ARG A 54 -4.74 23.80 -23.71
CA ARG A 54 -3.81 24.41 -24.67
C ARG A 54 -4.53 25.02 -25.86
N MET A 55 -5.58 24.34 -26.34
CA MET A 55 -6.40 24.80 -27.46
C MET A 55 -7.69 25.54 -27.04
N GLY A 56 -7.94 25.70 -25.74
CA GLY A 56 -9.17 26.33 -25.22
C GLY A 56 -10.45 25.54 -25.45
N HIS A 57 -10.36 24.27 -25.91
CA HIS A 57 -11.52 23.47 -26.27
C HIS A 57 -12.34 23.08 -25.04
N LYS A 58 -13.63 23.46 -25.06
CA LYS A 58 -14.63 22.99 -24.10
C LYS A 58 -14.95 21.50 -24.33
N PRO A 59 -15.26 20.73 -23.28
CA PRO A 59 -15.63 19.33 -23.43
C PRO A 59 -16.94 19.17 -24.20
N SER A 60 -17.05 18.09 -24.97
CA SER A 60 -18.31 17.72 -25.61
C SER A 60 -19.34 17.18 -24.60
N LYS A 61 -20.64 17.44 -24.81
CA LYS A 61 -21.74 16.85 -24.00
C LYS A 61 -21.64 15.31 -23.86
N ARG A 62 -21.10 14.63 -24.89
CA ARG A 62 -20.85 13.18 -24.88
C ARG A 62 -19.69 12.79 -23.96
N TRP A 63 -18.64 13.61 -23.85
CA TRP A 63 -17.56 13.43 -22.89
C TRP A 63 -18.05 13.67 -21.46
N GLU A 64 -18.83 14.73 -21.22
CA GLU A 64 -19.37 15.06 -19.89
C GLU A 64 -20.21 13.92 -19.32
N LYS A 65 -21.14 13.37 -20.11
CA LYS A 65 -21.96 12.20 -19.72
C LYS A 65 -21.10 10.96 -19.41
N ALA A 66 -20.04 10.73 -20.17
CA ALA A 66 -19.11 9.62 -19.94
C ALA A 66 -18.22 9.85 -18.69
N ASN A 67 -17.76 11.08 -18.47
CA ASN A 67 -16.98 11.48 -17.31
C ASN A 67 -17.80 11.36 -16.03
N ALA A 68 -19.04 11.84 -16.03
CA ALA A 68 -19.99 11.64 -14.93
C ALA A 68 -20.23 10.15 -14.63
N ALA A 69 -20.35 9.30 -15.67
CA ALA A 69 -20.48 7.86 -15.48
C ALA A 69 -19.24 7.23 -14.83
N ARG A 70 -18.02 7.60 -15.26
CA ARG A 70 -16.76 7.19 -14.62
C ARG A 70 -16.69 7.66 -13.16
N ASN A 71 -17.03 8.91 -12.91
CA ASN A 71 -16.98 9.51 -11.57
C ASN A 71 -17.97 8.82 -10.62
N ARG A 72 -19.18 8.44 -11.07
CA ARG A 72 -20.12 7.64 -10.25
C ARG A 72 -19.50 6.32 -9.77
N VAL A 73 -18.68 5.65 -10.59
CA VAL A 73 -17.98 4.43 -10.15
C VAL A 73 -16.90 4.75 -9.11
N HIS A 74 -16.12 5.82 -9.30
CA HIS A 74 -15.15 6.27 -8.29
C HIS A 74 -15.82 6.64 -6.96
N HIS A 75 -16.92 7.41 -6.98
CA HIS A 75 -17.68 7.75 -5.77
C HIS A 75 -18.26 6.50 -5.09
N ARG A 76 -18.79 5.53 -5.85
CA ARG A 76 -19.28 4.27 -5.26
C ARG A 76 -18.17 3.50 -4.53
N VAL A 77 -16.97 3.38 -5.13
CA VAL A 77 -15.82 2.72 -4.48
C VAL A 77 -15.38 3.50 -3.24
N ALA A 78 -15.29 4.83 -3.33
CA ALA A 78 -14.90 5.68 -2.21
C ALA A 78 -15.88 5.56 -1.03
N ASN A 79 -17.19 5.57 -1.31
CA ASN A 79 -18.24 5.46 -0.29
C ASN A 79 -18.26 4.08 0.37
N LEU A 80 -18.14 2.99 -0.41
CA LEU A 80 -18.07 1.62 0.13
C LEU A 80 -16.86 1.45 1.06
N ARG A 81 -15.69 1.95 0.63
CA ARG A 81 -14.48 1.95 1.46
C ARG A 81 -14.67 2.78 2.74
N ALA A 82 -15.22 3.99 2.62
CA ALA A 82 -15.45 4.85 3.79
C ALA A 82 -16.42 4.22 4.80
N ASP A 83 -17.51 3.60 4.33
CA ASP A 83 -18.48 2.86 5.14
C ASP A 83 -17.83 1.68 5.88
N ALA A 84 -17.06 0.84 5.17
CA ALA A 84 -16.36 -0.29 5.77
C ALA A 84 -15.36 0.14 6.86
N LEU A 85 -14.54 1.17 6.57
CA LEU A 85 -13.58 1.72 7.55
C LEU A 85 -14.29 2.38 8.74
N HIS A 86 -15.39 3.11 8.50
CA HIS A 86 -16.16 3.72 9.58
C HIS A 86 -16.82 2.68 10.48
N LYS A 87 -17.40 1.61 9.93
CA LYS A 87 -17.98 0.52 10.73
C LYS A 87 -16.92 -0.14 11.61
N LEU A 88 -15.79 -0.52 11.02
CA LEU A 88 -14.66 -1.12 11.73
C LEU A 88 -14.16 -0.23 12.88
N THR A 89 -13.82 1.03 12.59
CA THR A 89 -13.25 1.93 13.61
C THR A 89 -14.30 2.41 14.63
N THR A 90 -15.59 2.40 14.30
CA THR A 90 -16.66 2.64 15.28
C THR A 90 -16.81 1.47 16.24
N SER A 91 -16.78 0.22 15.78
CA SER A 91 -16.88 -0.94 16.68
C SER A 91 -15.68 -1.02 17.60
N ILE A 92 -14.45 -0.94 17.06
CA ILE A 92 -13.21 -0.95 17.86
C ILE A 92 -13.24 0.13 18.96
N ALA A 93 -13.58 1.37 18.61
CA ALA A 93 -13.60 2.46 19.58
C ALA A 93 -14.73 2.34 20.62
N ALA A 94 -15.80 1.58 20.33
CA ALA A 94 -16.90 1.35 21.27
C ALA A 94 -16.67 0.15 22.20
N GLU A 95 -15.96 -0.87 21.72
CA GLU A 95 -15.80 -2.18 22.35
C GLU A 95 -14.59 -2.23 23.31
N TYR A 96 -13.52 -1.48 23.02
CA TYR A 96 -12.27 -1.52 23.78
C TYR A 96 -11.95 -0.18 24.47
N GLY A 97 -11.40 -0.27 25.68
CA GLY A 97 -10.94 0.90 26.46
C GLY A 97 -9.51 1.34 26.12
N THR A 98 -8.73 0.49 25.47
CA THR A 98 -7.42 0.87 24.90
C THR A 98 -7.21 0.17 23.58
N VAL A 99 -6.80 0.93 22.56
CA VAL A 99 -6.58 0.48 21.19
C VAL A 99 -5.13 0.75 20.84
N VAL A 100 -4.40 -0.26 20.35
CA VAL A 100 -2.99 -0.14 19.93
C VAL A 100 -2.85 -0.38 18.44
N VAL A 101 -2.20 0.53 17.73
CA VAL A 101 -1.96 0.48 16.27
C VAL A 101 -0.51 0.84 15.94
N GLU A 102 0.01 0.37 14.80
CA GLU A 102 1.37 0.73 14.35
C GLU A 102 1.46 2.12 13.68
N ASP A 103 2.59 2.83 13.87
CA ASP A 103 2.96 3.99 13.05
C ASP A 103 3.47 3.58 11.64
N LEU A 104 2.57 3.04 10.82
CA LEU A 104 2.87 2.70 9.44
C LEU A 104 3.29 3.92 8.61
N ASN A 105 4.46 3.84 7.96
CA ASN A 105 4.90 4.82 6.96
C ASN A 105 4.14 4.64 5.63
N VAL A 106 2.84 4.94 5.63
CA VAL A 106 1.94 4.77 4.48
C VAL A 106 2.48 5.51 3.24
N ALA A 107 3.00 6.72 3.41
CA ALA A 107 3.59 7.50 2.31
C ALA A 107 4.81 6.81 1.67
N GLY A 108 5.66 6.15 2.48
CA GLY A 108 6.75 5.31 2.00
C GLY A 108 6.25 4.04 1.31
N MET A 109 5.26 3.36 1.90
CA MET A 109 4.66 2.14 1.37
C MET A 109 4.01 2.35 -0.01
N LEU A 110 3.36 3.51 -0.22
CA LEU A 110 2.77 3.90 -1.51
C LEU A 110 3.79 4.11 -2.63
N ARG A 111 5.11 4.19 -2.34
CA ARG A 111 6.16 4.20 -3.37
C ARG A 111 6.36 2.84 -4.04
N ASN A 112 5.92 1.74 -3.40
CA ASN A 112 6.00 0.40 -3.98
C ASN A 112 4.94 0.21 -5.07
N ARG A 113 5.33 0.40 -6.34
CA ARG A 113 4.44 0.28 -7.51
C ARG A 113 3.63 -1.03 -7.59
N ARG A 114 4.09 -2.14 -6.99
CA ARG A 114 3.36 -3.42 -6.98
C ARG A 114 2.22 -3.47 -5.96
N LEU A 115 2.39 -2.79 -4.81
CA LEU A 115 1.43 -2.84 -3.70
C LEU A 115 0.62 -1.55 -3.50
N ALA A 116 1.09 -0.41 -4.01
CA ALA A 116 0.52 0.91 -3.79
C ALA A 116 -1.00 0.97 -4.00
N ARG A 117 -1.52 0.31 -5.05
CA ARG A 117 -2.99 0.26 -5.30
C ARG A 117 -3.75 -0.43 -4.16
N ARG A 118 -3.28 -1.57 -3.67
CA ARG A 118 -3.93 -2.32 -2.59
C ARG A 118 -3.80 -1.62 -1.25
N ILE A 119 -2.67 -0.94 -1.01
CA ILE A 119 -2.43 -0.14 0.20
C ILE A 119 -3.33 1.10 0.22
N ALA A 120 -3.50 1.76 -0.93
CA ALA A 120 -4.43 2.88 -1.08
C ALA A 120 -5.91 2.45 -0.96
N ASP A 121 -6.26 1.23 -1.40
CA ASP A 121 -7.62 0.69 -1.23
C ASP A 121 -7.91 0.24 0.21
N ALA A 122 -6.91 -0.35 0.90
CA ALA A 122 -7.01 -0.73 2.32
C ALA A 122 -7.11 0.48 3.26
N GLY A 123 -6.55 1.64 2.89
CA GLY A 123 -6.81 2.90 3.59
C GLY A 123 -6.20 3.02 4.99
N PHE A 124 -5.03 2.43 5.24
CA PHE A 124 -4.39 2.41 6.57
C PHE A 124 -4.30 3.78 7.27
N GLY A 125 -3.94 4.84 6.53
CA GLY A 125 -3.88 6.20 7.09
C GLY A 125 -5.26 6.74 7.49
N GLU A 126 -6.32 6.33 6.80
CA GLU A 126 -7.70 6.68 7.15
C GLU A 126 -8.18 5.87 8.36
N ILE A 127 -7.78 4.60 8.51
CA ILE A 127 -8.04 3.81 9.74
C ILE A 127 -7.46 4.51 10.95
N ARG A 128 -6.16 4.87 10.92
CA ARG A 128 -5.50 5.61 12.01
C ARG A 128 -6.24 6.92 12.32
N ARG A 129 -6.48 7.76 11.30
CA ARG A 129 -7.18 9.04 11.45
C ARG A 129 -8.57 8.87 12.06
N GLN A 130 -9.30 7.83 11.66
CA GLN A 130 -10.64 7.54 12.18
C GLN A 130 -10.61 7.05 13.62
N LEU A 131 -9.68 6.16 13.99
CA LEU A 131 -9.50 5.75 15.38
C LEU A 131 -9.15 6.97 16.25
N GLU A 132 -8.19 7.79 15.83
CA GLU A 132 -7.73 8.97 16.57
C GLU A 132 -8.86 9.94 16.96
N TYR A 133 -9.76 10.29 16.03
CA TYR A 133 -10.88 11.17 16.37
C TYR A 133 -11.98 10.44 17.17
N LYS A 134 -12.24 9.15 16.89
CA LYS A 134 -13.30 8.40 17.56
C LYS A 134 -12.97 8.03 19.00
N THR A 135 -11.71 7.71 19.30
CA THR A 135 -11.28 7.46 20.68
C THR A 135 -11.32 8.74 21.50
N ARG A 136 -10.84 9.87 20.95
CA ARG A 136 -10.99 11.21 21.57
C ARG A 136 -12.46 11.56 21.84
N GLN A 137 -13.38 11.27 20.92
CA GLN A 137 -14.82 11.54 21.09
C GLN A 137 -15.50 10.67 22.15
N ARG A 138 -14.95 9.51 22.49
CA ARG A 138 -15.58 8.56 23.43
C ARG A 138 -15.14 8.73 24.89
N HIS A 139 -14.19 9.61 25.17
CA HIS A 139 -13.65 9.96 26.51
C HIS A 139 -13.00 8.82 27.32
N ALA A 140 -13.50 7.59 27.25
CA ALA A 140 -13.04 6.41 27.98
C ALA A 140 -12.14 5.46 27.15
N THR A 141 -11.84 5.80 25.90
CA THR A 141 -10.98 4.98 25.02
C THR A 141 -9.65 5.68 24.75
N ARG A 142 -8.55 5.04 25.14
CA ARG A 142 -7.19 5.50 24.80
C ARG A 142 -6.75 4.90 23.45
N LEU A 143 -6.17 5.72 22.58
CA LEU A 143 -5.38 5.24 21.44
C LEU A 143 -3.89 5.29 21.79
N VAL A 144 -3.18 4.18 21.57
CA VAL A 144 -1.73 4.08 21.66
C VAL A 144 -1.21 3.82 20.24
N VAL A 145 -0.24 4.61 19.80
CA VAL A 145 0.46 4.36 18.54
C VAL A 145 1.82 3.76 18.88
N ALA A 146 2.04 2.50 18.50
CA ALA A 146 3.32 1.83 18.65
C ALA A 146 4.36 2.51 17.74
N ASP A 147 5.57 2.72 18.28
CA ASP A 147 6.66 3.32 17.51
C ASP A 147 6.96 2.54 16.23
N ARG A 148 7.36 3.25 15.18
CA ARG A 148 7.62 2.67 13.85
C ARG A 148 8.71 1.60 13.85
N TRP A 149 9.62 1.63 14.82
CA TRP A 149 10.71 0.65 14.96
C TRP A 149 10.37 -0.46 15.97
N TYR A 150 9.18 -0.44 16.58
CA TYR A 150 8.71 -1.51 17.44
C TYR A 150 8.64 -2.84 16.66
N PRO A 151 9.36 -3.91 17.08
CA PRO A 151 9.49 -5.13 16.31
C PRO A 151 8.31 -6.11 16.52
N SER A 152 7.06 -5.62 16.44
CA SER A 152 5.80 -6.37 16.63
C SER A 152 5.81 -7.77 16.02
N SER A 153 6.06 -7.86 14.71
CA SER A 153 6.06 -9.11 13.94
C SER A 153 7.30 -10.01 14.15
N LYS A 154 8.34 -9.52 14.84
CA LYS A 154 9.60 -10.22 15.09
C LYS A 154 9.78 -10.66 16.54
N THR A 155 9.08 -10.02 17.46
CA THR A 155 9.05 -10.36 18.90
C THR A 155 8.17 -11.58 19.09
N CYS A 156 8.59 -12.54 19.90
CA CYS A 156 7.72 -13.64 20.29
C CYS A 156 6.68 -13.14 21.30
N SER A 157 5.39 -13.29 21.00
CA SER A 157 4.30 -12.89 21.91
C SER A 157 4.24 -13.69 23.22
N GLU A 158 4.98 -14.79 23.34
CA GLU A 158 5.00 -15.65 24.53
C GLU A 158 6.24 -15.40 25.42
N CYS A 159 7.44 -15.29 24.85
CA CYS A 159 8.69 -15.16 25.63
C CYS A 159 9.48 -13.86 25.37
N GLY A 160 8.98 -12.95 24.53
CA GLY A 160 9.64 -11.67 24.24
C GLY A 160 10.92 -11.75 23.38
N ALA A 161 11.41 -12.95 23.03
CA ALA A 161 12.59 -13.11 22.17
C ALA A 161 12.40 -12.46 20.79
N VAL A 162 13.35 -11.65 20.34
CA VAL A 162 13.24 -10.87 19.08
C VAL A 162 14.10 -11.47 17.97
N LYS A 163 13.49 -11.90 16.87
CA LYS A 163 14.22 -12.35 15.68
C LYS A 163 14.95 -11.20 14.98
N ALA A 164 16.24 -11.38 14.70
CA ALA A 164 17.03 -10.40 13.93
C ALA A 164 16.44 -10.17 12.52
N LYS A 165 16.12 -11.26 11.81
CA LYS A 165 15.60 -11.24 10.43
C LYS A 165 14.29 -12.04 10.35
N LEU A 166 13.27 -11.45 9.74
CA LEU A 166 12.02 -12.12 9.37
C LEU A 166 11.53 -11.56 8.02
N PRO A 167 11.62 -12.32 6.91
CA PRO A 167 11.17 -11.86 5.60
C PRO A 167 9.65 -11.74 5.49
N LEU A 168 9.14 -10.74 4.76
CA LEU A 168 7.70 -10.49 4.58
C LEU A 168 6.89 -11.64 3.92
N HIS A 169 7.57 -12.60 3.28
CA HIS A 169 6.94 -13.79 2.71
C HIS A 169 6.73 -14.91 3.72
N VAL A 170 7.47 -14.93 4.83
CA VAL A 170 7.25 -15.86 5.95
C VAL A 170 5.96 -15.45 6.66
N ARG A 171 5.04 -16.39 6.82
CA ARG A 171 3.70 -16.16 7.39
C ARG A 171 3.49 -16.88 8.71
N THR A 172 4.03 -18.08 8.87
CA THR A 172 4.12 -18.72 10.19
C THR A 172 5.30 -18.13 10.96
N TYR A 173 5.06 -17.60 12.15
CA TYR A 173 6.09 -17.28 13.12
C TYR A 173 6.43 -18.56 13.91
N ILE A 174 7.73 -18.87 14.03
CA ILE A 174 8.25 -19.99 14.82
C ILE A 174 9.30 -19.43 15.77
N CYS A 175 9.11 -19.51 17.08
CA CYS A 175 10.07 -18.98 18.05
C CYS A 175 11.24 -19.95 18.29
N ASP A 176 12.46 -19.49 18.05
CA ASP A 176 13.68 -20.31 18.23
C ASP A 176 14.04 -20.50 19.72
N ALA A 177 13.43 -19.72 20.62
CA ALA A 177 13.72 -19.74 22.06
C ALA A 177 12.70 -20.52 22.91
N CYS A 178 11.42 -20.54 22.52
CA CYS A 178 10.35 -21.20 23.27
C CYS A 178 9.47 -22.15 22.43
N GLY A 179 9.75 -22.32 21.14
CA GLY A 179 9.00 -23.23 20.26
C GLY A 179 7.60 -22.78 19.83
N LEU A 180 7.12 -21.58 20.23
CA LEU A 180 5.82 -21.05 19.78
C LEU A 180 5.67 -21.09 18.25
N VAL A 181 4.57 -21.64 17.75
CA VAL A 181 4.17 -21.64 16.33
C VAL A 181 2.80 -20.99 16.19
N ILE A 182 2.70 -19.92 15.39
CA ILE A 182 1.49 -19.08 15.24
C ILE A 182 1.53 -18.33 13.88
N ASP A 183 0.43 -17.74 13.40
CA ASP A 183 0.56 -16.77 12.28
C ASP A 183 1.30 -15.51 12.76
N ARG A 184 2.10 -14.93 11.87
CA ARG A 184 2.94 -13.77 12.14
C ARG A 184 2.13 -12.50 12.37
N ASP A 185 1.03 -12.32 11.63
CA ASP A 185 0.18 -11.15 11.72
C ASP A 185 -0.67 -11.24 13.03
N GLU A 186 -1.00 -12.46 13.50
CA GLU A 186 -1.53 -12.72 14.86
C GLU A 186 -0.52 -12.42 15.97
N ASN A 187 0.72 -12.95 15.86
CA ASN A 187 1.81 -12.64 16.79
C ASN A 187 2.08 -11.13 16.87
N ALA A 188 2.01 -10.41 15.74
CA ALA A 188 2.12 -8.95 15.72
C ALA A 188 0.99 -8.29 16.51
N ALA A 189 -0.27 -8.70 16.29
CA ALA A 189 -1.42 -8.19 17.02
C ALA A 189 -1.33 -8.44 18.54
N LEU A 190 -0.89 -9.64 18.97
CA LEU A 190 -0.68 -9.98 20.38
C LEU A 190 0.40 -9.10 21.03
N ASN A 191 1.53 -8.87 20.35
CA ASN A 191 2.57 -7.97 20.83
C ASN A 191 2.08 -6.51 20.94
N LEU A 192 1.25 -6.05 19.99
CA LEU A 192 0.60 -4.74 20.07
C LEU A 192 -0.39 -4.67 21.24
N ALA A 193 -1.14 -5.73 21.53
CA ALA A 193 -2.03 -5.77 22.69
C ALA A 193 -1.23 -5.68 24.01
N ALA A 194 -0.09 -6.36 24.11
CA ALA A 194 0.80 -6.32 25.27
C ALA A 194 1.38 -4.91 25.54
N LEU A 195 1.62 -4.10 24.50
CA LEU A 195 2.04 -2.70 24.68
C LEU A 195 1.02 -1.84 25.45
N ALA A 196 -0.28 -2.20 25.43
CA ALA A 196 -1.29 -1.47 26.20
C ALA A 196 -1.02 -1.54 27.71
N ALA A 197 -0.57 -2.70 28.22
CA ALA A 197 -0.25 -2.87 29.64
C ALA A 197 0.98 -2.03 30.04
N ALA A 198 2.01 -1.99 29.19
CA ALA A 198 3.19 -1.14 29.40
C ALA A 198 2.84 0.36 29.38
N ALA A 199 1.92 0.79 28.52
CA ALA A 199 1.45 2.17 28.42
C ALA A 199 0.54 2.64 29.58
N VAL A 200 0.08 1.71 30.43
CA VAL A 200 -0.74 1.97 31.63
C VAL A 200 0.08 1.93 32.92
N THR A 201 1.15 1.12 32.97
CA THR A 201 2.00 0.95 34.16
C THR A 201 3.13 1.98 34.28
N GLY A 202 3.50 2.66 33.19
CA GLY A 202 4.46 3.76 33.21
C GLY A 202 3.82 5.11 33.54
N THR A 203 4.09 5.63 34.76
CA THR A 203 3.97 7.03 35.22
C THR A 203 2.81 7.87 34.66
N GLY A 204 1.85 8.22 35.51
CA GLY A 204 0.74 9.10 35.15
C GLY A 204 1.20 10.46 34.62
N VAL A 205 1.00 10.68 33.32
CA VAL A 205 0.94 12.02 32.71
C VAL A 205 -0.44 12.14 32.08
N ALA A 206 -1.28 12.98 32.69
CA ALA A 206 -2.48 13.48 32.05
C ALA A 206 -2.08 14.63 31.11
N GLY A 207 -2.62 14.64 29.90
CA GLY A 207 -2.48 15.77 28.98
C GLY A 207 -1.48 15.57 27.84
N ASP A 208 -2.03 15.75 26.64
CA ASP A 208 -1.42 16.45 25.52
C ASP A 208 -0.40 15.79 24.57
N GLN A 209 -0.39 16.42 23.40
CA GLN A 209 0.02 15.99 22.07
C GLN A 209 1.55 15.86 21.90
N ASP A 210 1.96 15.40 20.71
CA ASP A 210 3.30 15.60 20.14
C ASP A 210 4.47 14.94 20.90
N THR A 211 4.48 13.61 20.93
CA THR A 211 5.68 12.84 21.34
C THR A 211 6.77 12.90 20.27
N ALA A 212 7.72 13.83 20.43
CA ALA A 212 9.04 13.70 19.79
C ALA A 212 9.75 12.45 20.35
N PRO A 213 10.40 11.61 19.52
CA PRO A 213 10.93 10.33 19.99
C PRO A 213 12.22 10.51 20.81
N ALA A 214 12.18 10.07 22.07
CA ALA A 214 13.38 9.88 22.88
C ALA A 214 14.30 8.82 22.25
N ALA A 215 15.61 9.03 22.31
CA ALA A 215 16.56 8.28 21.50
C ALA A 215 16.80 6.85 22.01
N SER A 216 16.54 5.85 21.17
CA SER A 216 17.06 4.48 21.31
C SER A 216 17.82 4.03 20.06
N LYS A 217 19.00 3.43 20.28
CA LYS A 217 19.94 2.87 19.28
C LYS A 217 20.79 1.82 20.03
N PRO A 218 21.22 0.71 19.41
CA PRO A 218 21.94 0.67 18.12
C PRO A 218 21.17 -0.04 16.97
N ARG A 219 21.17 0.52 15.76
CA ARG A 219 22.12 0.27 14.63
C ARG A 219 22.03 -1.14 14.00
N GLY A 220 21.48 -1.17 12.79
CA GLY A 220 21.57 -2.28 11.84
C GLY A 220 21.16 -1.80 10.45
N ALA A 221 21.98 -0.95 9.82
CA ALA A 221 21.63 -0.26 8.57
C ALA A 221 22.75 -0.38 7.52
N ASP A 222 22.55 -1.27 6.54
CA ASP A 222 23.42 -1.44 5.37
C ASP A 222 23.41 -0.20 4.48
N ARG A 223 24.31 0.76 4.76
CA ARG A 223 24.58 1.88 3.86
C ARG A 223 25.47 1.41 2.71
N LYS A 224 24.87 1.08 1.57
CA LYS A 224 25.61 1.04 0.29
C LYS A 224 26.16 2.45 0.01
N THR A 225 27.47 2.61 0.13
CA THR A 225 28.20 3.82 -0.23
C THR A 225 28.09 4.06 -1.74
N ARG A 226 27.47 5.18 -2.13
CA ARG A 226 27.55 5.69 -3.49
C ARG A 226 28.77 6.60 -3.56
N ALA A 227 29.76 6.25 -4.38
CA ALA A 227 30.95 7.09 -4.56
C ALA A 227 30.57 8.46 -5.14
N THR A 228 30.95 9.53 -4.43
CA THR A 228 30.74 10.91 -4.88
C THR A 228 31.90 11.32 -5.78
N ARG A 229 31.61 11.76 -7.01
CA ARG A 229 32.63 12.29 -7.94
C ARG A 229 33.02 13.71 -7.48
N PRO A 230 34.32 14.07 -7.39
CA PRO A 230 34.71 15.42 -7.00
C PRO A 230 34.31 16.44 -8.07
N GLY A 231 33.82 17.61 -7.63
CA GLY A 231 33.42 18.71 -8.50
C GLY A 231 34.61 19.55 -8.97
N ARG A 232 34.54 20.11 -10.18
CA ARG A 232 35.41 21.21 -10.61
C ARG A 232 34.77 22.54 -10.23
N THR A 233 35.57 23.46 -9.73
CA THR A 233 35.19 24.83 -9.38
C THR A 233 34.96 25.72 -10.60
N ALA A 234 34.25 26.82 -10.39
CA ALA A 234 33.69 27.66 -11.45
C ALA A 234 34.70 28.64 -12.09
N ARG A 235 34.34 29.13 -13.29
CA ARG A 235 34.75 30.46 -13.76
C ARG A 235 33.51 31.24 -14.21
N THR A 236 33.56 32.54 -13.97
CA THR A 236 32.50 33.52 -14.25
C THR A 236 32.49 33.94 -15.73
N GLY A 237 31.31 34.30 -16.23
CA GLY A 237 31.09 34.84 -17.59
C GLY A 237 29.63 35.25 -17.78
N ARG A 238 29.37 36.42 -18.36
CA ARG A 238 28.06 37.09 -18.39
C ARG A 238 27.60 37.34 -19.83
N ALA A 239 26.28 37.21 -20.04
CA ALA A 239 25.49 37.70 -21.19
C ALA A 239 25.76 37.08 -22.58
N GLY A 240 24.71 37.10 -23.41
CA GLY A 240 24.72 36.64 -24.81
C GLY A 240 23.49 35.79 -25.13
N GLY A 241 22.40 36.43 -25.55
CA GLY A 241 21.25 35.73 -26.12
C GLY A 241 21.49 35.42 -27.60
N ALA A 242 21.09 34.23 -28.05
CA ALA A 242 21.01 33.91 -29.48
C ALA A 242 19.87 32.93 -29.74
N THR A 243 18.87 33.37 -30.48
CA THR A 243 17.84 32.54 -31.10
C THR A 243 18.48 31.61 -32.11
N LEU A 244 18.11 30.31 -32.13
CA LEU A 244 18.37 29.44 -33.27
C LEU A 244 17.11 28.63 -33.64
N PRO A 245 16.94 28.28 -34.94
CA PRO A 245 15.62 28.14 -35.51
C PRO A 245 15.05 26.72 -35.51
N HIS A 246 13.74 26.71 -35.66
CA HIS A 246 12.90 25.57 -35.97
C HIS A 246 13.14 25.09 -37.41
N GLN A 247 13.61 23.85 -37.60
CA GLN A 247 13.61 23.19 -38.90
C GLN A 247 12.83 21.88 -38.82
N TRP A 248 11.73 21.82 -39.57
CA TRP A 248 11.06 20.58 -39.93
C TRP A 248 11.73 20.03 -41.17
N GLN A 249 12.08 18.74 -41.16
CA GLN A 249 12.35 18.00 -42.38
C GLN A 249 11.39 16.82 -42.44
N THR A 250 10.35 17.00 -43.27
CA THR A 250 9.56 15.90 -43.82
C THR A 250 10.37 15.29 -44.93
N GLU A 251 10.86 14.06 -44.74
CA GLU A 251 11.44 13.29 -45.85
C GLU A 251 10.47 12.19 -46.28
N THR A 252 10.32 12.10 -47.59
CA THR A 252 9.28 11.34 -48.26
C THR A 252 9.64 9.86 -48.40
N ARG A 253 8.61 9.05 -48.60
CA ARG A 253 8.78 7.66 -49.04
C ARG A 253 9.47 7.63 -50.39
N ASP A 254 10.36 6.66 -50.56
CA ASP A 254 10.38 5.88 -51.80
C ASP A 254 10.56 4.39 -51.52
N ARG A 255 10.07 3.58 -52.45
CA ARG A 255 9.94 2.12 -52.37
C ARG A 255 10.53 1.54 -53.66
N PRO A 256 11.01 0.29 -53.65
CA PRO A 256 10.29 -0.68 -54.48
C PRO A 256 10.06 -2.03 -53.78
N GLN A 257 9.16 -2.82 -54.37
CA GLN A 257 8.89 -4.22 -54.00
C GLN A 257 9.60 -5.15 -54.98
N ALA A 258 10.03 -6.31 -54.50
CA ALA A 258 10.57 -7.44 -55.25
C ALA A 258 10.32 -8.76 -54.50
N GLU A 259 10.65 -9.90 -55.12
CA GLU A 259 10.09 -11.23 -54.83
C GLU A 259 11.15 -12.35 -55.01
N ALA A 260 10.93 -13.64 -54.67
CA ALA A 260 9.67 -14.36 -54.46
C ALA A 260 9.77 -15.50 -53.39
N PHE A 261 8.74 -16.36 -53.36
CA PHE A 261 8.68 -17.67 -52.68
C PHE A 261 9.80 -18.67 -53.06
N THR A 262 10.15 -19.56 -52.13
CA THR A 262 10.50 -20.97 -52.43
C THR A 262 9.95 -21.92 -51.35
N LEU A 263 9.77 -23.20 -51.70
CA LEU A 263 8.77 -24.09 -51.12
C LEU A 263 9.39 -25.46 -50.73
N TRP A 264 8.87 -26.11 -49.67
CA TRP A 264 9.04 -27.52 -49.25
C TRP A 264 10.43 -28.14 -48.98
N ARG A 265 10.57 -28.73 -47.78
CA ARG A 265 10.69 -30.18 -47.48
C ARG A 265 10.04 -30.38 -46.09
N ARG A 266 8.96 -31.16 -45.87
CA ARG A 266 8.84 -32.63 -45.82
C ARG A 266 10.02 -33.31 -45.12
N ASP A 267 9.77 -33.90 -43.95
CA ASP A 267 9.93 -35.35 -43.72
C ASP A 267 9.14 -35.79 -42.48
N GLY A 268 8.43 -36.91 -42.62
CA GLY A 268 7.98 -37.79 -41.53
C GLY A 268 8.66 -39.15 -41.69
N PRO A 269 8.37 -40.20 -40.89
CA PRO A 269 7.02 -40.79 -40.90
C PRO A 269 6.56 -41.51 -39.60
N SER A 270 5.42 -42.20 -39.72
CA SER A 270 5.02 -43.45 -39.04
C SER A 270 4.86 -43.51 -37.51
N GLY A 271 3.60 -43.61 -37.07
CA GLY A 271 3.22 -44.56 -35.99
C GLY A 271 3.17 -46.01 -36.51
N PRO A 272 2.73 -47.00 -35.72
CA PRO A 272 1.28 -47.19 -35.57
C PRO A 272 0.77 -47.80 -34.23
N GLN A 273 -0.56 -47.94 -34.16
CA GLN A 273 -1.35 -48.96 -33.42
C GLN A 273 -1.50 -48.91 -31.89
N CYS A 274 -2.75 -48.65 -31.46
CA CYS A 274 -3.37 -49.33 -30.31
C CYS A 274 -3.95 -50.69 -30.74
N PRO A 275 -4.19 -51.59 -29.78
CA PRO A 275 -5.51 -52.22 -29.71
C PRO A 275 -6.14 -52.25 -28.29
N GLU A 276 -7.47 -52.17 -28.30
CA GLU A 276 -8.49 -52.69 -27.36
C GLU A 276 -8.13 -53.09 -25.91
N CYS A 277 -8.77 -52.41 -24.94
CA CYS A 277 -9.51 -52.96 -23.79
C CYS A 277 -10.52 -51.90 -23.31
#